data_AF-A0A078JG20-F1
#
_entry.id   AF-A0A078JG20-F1
#
_cell.length_a   1.000
_cell.length_b   1.000
_cell.length_c   1.000
_cell.angle_alpha   90.00
_cell.angle_beta   90.00
_cell.angle_gamma   90.00
#
_symmetry.space_group_name_H-M   'P 1'
#
loop_
_entity.id
_entity.type
_entity.pdbx_description
1 polymer ?
#
loop_
_entity_poly.entity_id
_entity_poly.type
_entity_poly.pdbx_seq_one_letter_code
_entity_poly.pdbx_strand_id
1 'polypeptide(L)'
;QIQVEGLHGVNYLDQQKNRTRFTDHDKAITFNVDKLGLDRLYLNTPNKIVVHKEGQIDAVVWNPWEKKVSDLGVEDYSRFVAVESAAVHKPIILEPGKEWKGILQMSVVPSS
;
A
#
# COMPACT_ATOMS: atom_id res chain seq x y z
N GLN A 1 -6.64 -7.62 -8.41
CA GLN A 1 -6.20 -6.30 -8.90
C GLN A 1 -6.10 -5.41 -7.68
N ILE A 2 -4.93 -4.85 -7.40
CA ILE A 2 -4.69 -3.95 -6.27
C ILE A 2 -4.81 -2.52 -6.81
N GLN A 3 -5.51 -1.66 -6.07
CA GLN A 3 -5.73 -0.27 -6.45
C GLN A 3 -5.50 0.68 -5.28
N VAL A 4 -4.94 1.85 -5.54
CA VAL A 4 -4.88 2.95 -4.56
C VAL A 4 -5.58 4.16 -5.16
N GLU A 5 -6.55 4.70 -4.44
CA GLU A 5 -7.39 5.82 -4.86
C GLU A 5 -7.29 6.98 -3.87
N GLY A 6 -7.87 8.14 -4.20
CA GLY A 6 -7.89 9.31 -3.32
C GLY A 6 -6.56 10.08 -3.22
N LEU A 7 -5.57 9.71 -4.04
CA LEU A 7 -4.29 10.41 -4.15
C LEU A 7 -4.24 11.42 -5.32
N HIS A 8 -5.32 11.56 -6.09
CA HIS A 8 -5.42 12.52 -7.17
C HIS A 8 -5.16 13.95 -6.67
N GLY A 9 -4.24 14.67 -7.31
CA GLY A 9 -3.82 16.02 -6.94
C GLY A 9 -2.85 16.08 -5.76
N VAL A 10 -2.50 14.95 -5.14
CA VAL A 10 -1.53 14.89 -4.03
C VAL A 10 -0.11 14.88 -4.59
N ASN A 11 0.78 15.64 -3.96
CA ASN A 11 2.19 15.65 -4.32
C ASN A 11 2.89 14.41 -3.78
N TYR A 12 3.85 13.87 -4.52
CA TYR A 12 4.72 12.79 -4.05
C TYR A 12 6.18 13.01 -4.44
N LEU A 13 7.09 12.37 -3.71
CA LEU A 13 8.50 12.20 -4.10
C LEU A 13 8.67 10.82 -4.71
N ASP A 14 9.19 10.74 -5.93
CA ASP A 14 9.52 9.48 -6.60
C ASP A 14 10.94 9.06 -6.21
N GLN A 15 11.03 7.98 -5.42
CA GLN A 15 12.29 7.49 -4.88
C GLN A 15 13.19 6.91 -5.98
N GLN A 16 12.60 6.39 -7.07
CA GLN A 16 13.34 5.91 -8.23
C GLN A 16 13.88 7.03 -9.11
N LYS A 17 13.33 8.25 -8.96
CA LYS A 17 13.79 9.45 -9.67
C LYS A 17 14.49 10.41 -8.72
N ASN A 18 15.35 9.90 -7.84
CA ASN A 18 16.15 10.71 -6.91
C ASN A 18 15.28 11.68 -6.08
N ARG A 19 14.13 11.21 -5.59
CA ARG A 19 13.17 11.99 -4.79
C ARG A 19 12.63 13.22 -5.53
N THR A 20 12.56 13.18 -6.86
CA THR A 20 11.95 14.26 -7.65
C THR A 20 10.47 14.37 -7.30
N ARG A 21 10.01 15.61 -7.13
CA ARG A 21 8.63 15.92 -6.77
C ARG A 21 7.72 15.89 -8.01
N PHE A 22 6.59 15.21 -7.88
CA PHE A 22 5.52 15.18 -8.87
C PHE A 22 4.16 15.42 -8.20
N THR A 23 3.15 15.68 -9.02
CA THR A 23 1.74 15.67 -8.62
C THR A 23 1.09 14.44 -9.24
N ASP A 24 0.33 13.68 -8.46
CA ASP A 24 -0.40 12.54 -8.99
C ASP A 24 -1.65 13.02 -9.75
N HIS A 25 -1.81 12.56 -10.99
CA HIS A 25 -2.94 12.91 -11.84
C HIS A 25 -3.84 11.71 -12.15
N ASP A 26 -3.47 10.52 -11.69
CA ASP A 26 -4.26 9.31 -11.91
C ASP A 26 -5.48 9.27 -10.98
N LYS A 27 -6.57 8.67 -11.45
CA LYS A 27 -7.74 8.41 -10.59
C LYS A 27 -7.47 7.28 -9.60
N ALA A 28 -6.70 6.29 -10.04
CA ALA A 28 -6.31 5.13 -9.26
C ALA A 28 -4.93 4.64 -9.73
N ILE A 29 -4.05 4.32 -8.77
CA ILE A 29 -2.80 3.61 -9.03
C ILE A 29 -3.14 2.13 -9.18
N THR A 30 -2.80 1.55 -10.34
CA THR A 30 -3.00 0.12 -10.61
C THR A 30 -1.66 -0.60 -10.65
N PHE A 31 -1.53 -1.66 -9.85
CA PHE A 31 -0.35 -2.52 -9.87
C PHE A 31 -0.49 -3.52 -11.00
N ASN A 32 0.33 -3.36 -12.04
CA ASN A 32 0.45 -4.32 -13.13
C ASN A 32 1.80 -5.04 -12.99
N VAL A 33 1.78 -6.37 -13.15
CA VAL A 33 2.95 -7.24 -12.98
C VAL A 33 4.13 -6.83 -13.89
N ASP A 34 3.84 -6.18 -15.02
CA ASP A 34 4.84 -5.78 -16.02
C ASP A 34 5.39 -4.35 -15.83
N LYS A 35 4.86 -3.56 -14.89
CA LYS A 35 5.38 -2.19 -14.65
C LYS A 35 6.48 -2.23 -13.58
N LEU A 36 7.54 -1.45 -13.84
CA LEU A 36 8.60 -1.13 -12.88
C LEU A 36 8.00 -0.79 -11.51
N GLY A 37 8.74 -1.12 -10.44
CA GLY A 37 8.31 -0.95 -9.05
C GLY A 37 7.72 0.44 -8.80
N LEU A 38 6.83 0.55 -7.81
CA LEU A 38 6.28 1.83 -7.38
C LEU A 38 6.92 2.19 -6.05
N ASP A 39 7.66 3.30 -5.99
CA ASP A 39 8.28 3.78 -4.75
C ASP A 39 8.07 5.30 -4.63
N ARG A 40 6.92 5.67 -4.04
CA ARG A 40 6.43 7.05 -3.97
C ARG A 40 6.10 7.41 -2.53
N LEU A 41 6.66 8.51 -2.04
CA LEU A 41 6.29 9.12 -0.76
C LEU A 41 5.28 10.25 -1.00
N TYR A 42 4.00 10.01 -0.72
CA TYR A 42 2.95 11.03 -0.82
C TYR A 42 3.04 12.03 0.34
N LEU A 43 2.86 13.30 0.03
CA LEU A 43 3.09 14.43 0.92
C LEU A 43 1.78 15.13 1.25
N ASN A 44 1.61 15.54 2.51
CA ASN A 44 0.43 16.26 2.99
C ASN A 44 -0.88 15.51 2.68
N THR A 45 -0.87 14.18 2.79
CA THR A 45 -2.09 13.38 2.71
C THR A 45 -3.05 13.77 3.84
N PRO A 46 -4.37 13.77 3.62
CA PRO A 46 -5.35 13.91 4.70
C PRO A 46 -5.09 12.99 5.89
N ASN A 47 -5.64 13.38 7.05
CA ASN A 47 -5.42 12.70 8.33
C ASN A 47 -6.02 11.28 8.41
N LYS A 48 -6.72 10.83 7.37
CA LYS A 48 -7.40 9.53 7.34
C LYS A 48 -7.05 8.78 6.07
N ILE A 49 -6.42 7.62 6.25
CA ILE A 49 -6.21 6.61 5.22
C ILE A 49 -7.09 5.40 5.57
N VAL A 50 -7.76 4.82 4.58
CA VAL A 50 -8.63 3.66 4.74
C VAL A 50 -8.13 2.53 3.85
N VAL A 51 -8.00 1.33 4.43
CA VAL A 51 -7.64 0.11 3.71
C VAL A 51 -8.85 -0.82 3.69
N HIS A 52 -9.33 -1.13 2.50
CA HIS A 52 -10.39 -2.09 2.24
C HIS A 52 -9.79 -3.37 1.66
N LYS A 53 -10.26 -4.53 2.14
CA LYS A 53 -9.84 -5.84 1.62
C LYS A 53 -11.01 -6.73 1.24
N GLU A 54 -10.83 -7.53 0.20
CA GLU A 54 -11.78 -8.54 -0.28
C GLU A 54 -11.05 -9.82 -0.70
N GLY A 55 -11.63 -10.98 -0.42
CA GLY A 55 -11.05 -12.29 -0.75
C GLY A 55 -10.07 -12.84 0.29
N GLN A 56 -9.34 -11.96 0.97
CA GLN A 56 -8.52 -12.25 2.15
C GLN A 56 -9.32 -12.17 3.45
N ILE A 57 -9.21 -13.16 4.33
CA ILE A 57 -9.94 -13.18 5.61
C ILE A 57 -9.19 -12.48 6.74
N ASP A 58 -7.85 -12.48 6.70
CA ASP A 58 -6.99 -11.98 7.77
C ASP A 58 -6.43 -10.59 7.42
N ALA A 59 -5.87 -9.92 8.44
CA ALA A 59 -5.09 -8.72 8.27
C ALA A 59 -3.87 -8.77 9.20
N VAL A 60 -2.74 -8.23 8.73
CA VAL A 60 -1.55 -8.01 9.56
C VAL A 60 -1.45 -6.51 9.82
N VAL A 61 -1.23 -6.15 11.08
CA VAL A 61 -0.85 -4.79 11.49
C VAL A 61 0.51 -4.91 12.15
N TRP A 62 1.53 -4.30 11.55
CA TRP A 62 2.90 -4.50 11.96
C TRP A 62 3.71 -3.22 11.94
N ASN A 63 4.62 -3.12 12.91
CA ASN A 63 5.67 -2.13 12.98
C ASN A 63 6.85 -2.78 13.72
N PRO A 64 8.10 -2.60 13.25
CA PRO A 64 9.26 -3.27 13.85
C PRO A 64 9.64 -2.69 15.22
N TRP A 65 9.14 -1.50 15.57
CA TRP A 65 9.68 -0.67 16.65
C TRP A 65 11.20 -0.50 16.47
N GLU A 66 11.95 -0.48 17.56
CA GLU A 66 13.42 -0.36 17.57
C GLU A 66 14.14 -1.62 17.03
N LYS A 67 13.42 -2.66 16.58
CA LYS A 67 14.06 -3.84 16.01
C LYS A 67 14.72 -3.47 14.68
N LYS A 68 15.99 -3.84 14.53
CA LYS A 68 16.75 -3.64 13.30
C LYS A 68 16.13 -4.43 12.14
N VAL A 69 15.78 -3.73 11.07
CA VAL A 69 15.38 -4.29 9.77
C VAL A 69 16.41 -3.85 8.74
N SER A 70 16.86 -4.75 7.86
CA SER A 70 18.05 -4.54 7.02
C SER A 70 17.97 -3.34 6.06
N ASP A 71 16.76 -2.96 5.66
CA ASP A 71 16.45 -1.93 4.67
C ASP A 71 15.77 -0.68 5.29
N LEU A 72 15.66 -0.62 6.62
CA LEU A 72 15.12 0.54 7.34
C LEU A 72 16.21 1.24 8.16
N GLY A 73 16.15 2.58 8.14
CA GLY A 73 16.90 3.43 9.06
C GLY A 73 16.42 3.25 10.50
N VAL A 74 17.29 3.61 11.46
CA VAL A 74 17.07 3.39 12.90
C VAL A 74 15.83 4.11 13.46
N GLU A 75 15.35 5.16 12.79
CA GLU A 75 14.15 5.92 13.21
C GLU A 75 12.96 5.74 12.27
N ASP A 76 13.09 4.95 11.19
CA ASP A 76 12.06 4.87 10.15
C ASP A 76 10.77 4.25 10.68
N TYR A 77 10.86 3.36 11.68
CA TYR A 77 9.70 2.76 12.33
C TYR A 77 8.71 3.81 12.88
N SER A 78 9.18 5.00 13.25
CA SER A 78 8.30 6.07 13.78
C SER A 78 7.40 6.71 12.72
N ARG A 79 7.63 6.41 11.43
CA ARG A 79 7.02 7.10 10.28
C ARG A 79 6.01 6.26 9.52
N PHE A 80 5.86 4.97 9.86
CA PHE A 80 4.92 4.10 9.17
C PHE A 80 4.30 3.05 10.09
N VAL A 81 3.22 2.46 9.62
CA VAL A 81 2.69 1.17 10.10
C VAL A 81 2.32 0.37 8.86
N ALA A 82 2.66 -0.91 8.83
CA ALA A 82 2.23 -1.81 7.77
C ALA A 82 0.82 -2.31 8.10
N VAL A 83 -0.10 -2.15 7.14
CA VAL A 83 -1.46 -2.71 7.18
C VAL A 83 -1.63 -3.57 5.95
N GLU A 84 -1.65 -4.88 6.14
CA GLU A 84 -1.57 -5.85 5.05
C GLU A 84 -2.82 -6.71 5.01
N SER A 85 -3.33 -6.94 3.81
CA SER A 85 -4.42 -7.88 3.57
C SER A 85 -3.86 -9.30 3.38
N ALA A 86 -4.31 -10.25 4.21
CA ALA A 86 -3.65 -11.55 4.34
C ALA A 86 -4.64 -12.73 4.35
N ALA A 87 -4.14 -13.93 4.01
CA ALA A 87 -4.87 -15.19 4.14
C ALA A 87 -3.91 -16.23 4.73
N VAL A 88 -3.73 -16.18 6.05
CA VAL A 88 -2.69 -16.91 6.79
C VAL A 88 -3.29 -17.90 7.77
N HIS A 89 -4.35 -17.53 8.49
CA HIS A 89 -4.96 -18.40 9.50
C HIS A 89 -5.59 -19.64 8.84
N LYS A 90 -6.20 -19.47 7.66
CA LYS A 90 -6.73 -20.57 6.85
C LYS A 90 -6.18 -20.49 5.43
N PRO A 91 -5.50 -21.54 4.93
CA PRO A 91 -5.03 -21.57 3.56
C PRO A 91 -6.18 -21.46 2.57
N ILE A 92 -5.96 -20.72 1.49
CA ILE A 92 -6.83 -20.74 0.32
C ILE A 92 -6.47 -21.98 -0.49
N ILE A 93 -7.41 -22.91 -0.63
CA ILE A 93 -7.25 -24.14 -1.42
C ILE A 93 -8.00 -23.94 -2.74
N LEU A 94 -7.32 -24.12 -3.87
CA LEU A 94 -7.89 -24.00 -5.21
C LEU A 94 -7.93 -25.36 -5.90
N GLU A 95 -9.10 -25.72 -6.42
CA GLU A 95 -9.27 -26.89 -7.29
C GLU A 95 -8.77 -26.60 -8.72
N PRO A 96 -8.45 -27.64 -9.52
CA PRO A 96 -8.06 -27.46 -10.91
C PRO A 96 -9.06 -26.60 -11.70
N GLY A 97 -8.56 -25.58 -12.39
CA GLY A 97 -9.36 -24.66 -13.20
C GLY A 97 -10.14 -23.60 -12.40
N LYS A 98 -9.93 -23.50 -11.07
CA LYS A 98 -10.48 -22.41 -10.25
C LYS A 98 -9.49 -21.26 -10.11
N GLU A 99 -10.05 -20.08 -9.87
CA GLU A 99 -9.30 -18.85 -9.63
C GLU A 99 -9.64 -18.29 -8.25
N TRP A 100 -8.66 -17.66 -7.62
CA TRP A 100 -8.86 -16.84 -6.44
C TRP A 100 -8.37 -15.42 -6.72
N LYS A 101 -9.10 -14.45 -6.18
CA LYS A 101 -8.76 -13.03 -6.30
C LYS A 101 -8.72 -12.40 -4.92
N GLY A 102 -7.57 -11.83 -4.60
CA GLY A 102 -7.44 -10.86 -3.50
C GLY A 102 -7.51 -9.43 -4.03
N ILE A 103 -8.18 -8.56 -3.28
CA ILE A 103 -8.24 -7.13 -3.53
C ILE A 103 -7.80 -6.42 -2.26
N LEU A 104 -6.84 -5.51 -2.41
CA LEU A 104 -6.54 -4.48 -1.42
C LEU A 104 -6.76 -3.14 -2.13
N GLN A 105 -7.60 -2.32 -1.52
CA GLN A 105 -7.88 -0.96 -1.95
C GLN A 105 -7.48 -0.02 -0.82
N MET A 106 -6.64 0.97 -1.13
CA MET A 106 -6.29 2.02 -0.19
C MET A 106 -6.86 3.34 -0.68
N SER A 107 -7.54 4.08 0.20
CA SER A 107 -8.06 5.41 -0.10
C SER A 107 -7.61 6.42 0.94
N VAL A 108 -7.44 7.67 0.52
CA VAL A 108 -7.24 8.79 1.43
C VAL A 108 -8.52 9.59 1.51
N VAL A 109 -9.03 9.81 2.72
CA VAL A 109 -10.31 10.47 2.96
C VAL A 109 -10.04 11.86 3.53
N PRO A 110 -10.55 12.93 2.88
CA PRO A 110 -10.46 14.28 3.43
C PRO A 110 -11.03 14.30 4.86
N SER A 111 -10.32 14.96 5.77
CA SER A 111 -10.88 15.31 7.07
C SER A 111 -12.07 16.25 6.85
N SER A 112 -13.19 15.94 7.50
CA SER A 112 -14.41 16.78 7.54
C SER A 112 -14.14 18.12 8.22
#